data_AF-A0A8K1CM86-F1
#
_entry.id   AF-A0A8K1CM86-F1
#
_cell.length_a   1.000
_cell.length_b   1.000
_cell.length_c   1.000
_cell.angle_alpha   90.00
_cell.angle_beta   90.00
_cell.angle_gamma   90.00
#
_symmetry.space_group_name_H-M   'P 1'
#
loop_
_entity.id
_entity.type
_entity.pdbx_description
1 polymer ?
#
loop_
_entity_poly.entity_id
_entity_poly.type
_entity_poly.pdbx_seq_one_letter_code
_entity_poly.pdbx_strand_id
1 'polypeptide(L)'
;MEMAMLEHLDDIEDMIGEEELSRSAMEASRTPMVAPKVRATSETSAMGDGGAAQVPGTQKIWLKTYGCSHNVSDSEYMQGVLASYGYRFTEKAEDAQLWLLNSCTVKDPSQAAFMHLVLKAKTEGKAVVVAGCVPQADRHLKGLEGVSMVGIQQVDRVVEVVEETLKGHTVRLLSKNRLPELDLPKIRKNPMVEIIPLSTGCLGACTYCKTRHARGKLGSYTPEVIVSRAQKVIEEGVTEIWLSSEDTGAYGIDIGTDLPTLLRKLIQVVPNGVMLRVGMTNPPYILEHLDAIAEILNHDSVYSFLHVPVQSGSDDVLLAMNREYTVGEFSRVADLLIEKVPLVTLATDIICGFPGETEEHFDETMALVEKYKFHIMNISQFYPRPGTPAAKMRRVPTQVVKNRSRRLTKLFEVFDPYPGLVGTVQKVWINTEISDDQNYTVGHTKNYTKVLLKRDDTLMGCTAQVKILSSARFHVSGEVLSRSEPATAAAAAIRDDIITLGRRTPAAMASALAKRSDEGTDSCEGDGNCSGGCGTPTSDNSGCCGEECGSCGSDDDCCGSCKQPPPVVKTTSNAVSSWPKTFNHLRQDPIALVAMATVVASTAFVATRLLSNRHR
;
A
#
# COMPACT_ATOMS: atom_id res chain seq x y z
N MET A 1 -43.81 20.18 -2.95
CA MET A 1 -44.10 19.00 -2.10
C MET A 1 -43.05 17.96 -2.44
N GLU A 2 -42.72 17.04 -1.54
CA GLU A 2 -41.54 16.16 -1.63
C GLU A 2 -40.20 16.90 -1.61
N MET A 3 -39.83 17.37 -0.41
CA MET A 3 -38.42 17.31 0.01
C MET A 3 -38.18 15.90 0.56
N ALA A 4 -37.23 15.15 -0.01
CA ALA A 4 -36.69 13.91 0.56
C ALA A 4 -35.39 13.50 -0.16
N MET A 5 -34.64 12.56 0.42
CA MET A 5 -33.50 11.84 -0.18
C MET A 5 -32.28 12.67 -0.61
N LEU A 6 -31.44 13.04 0.36
CA LEU A 6 -29.99 13.17 0.14
C LEU A 6 -29.19 13.12 1.48
N GLU A 7 -29.15 11.93 2.09
CA GLU A 7 -28.26 11.60 3.22
C GLU A 7 -27.61 10.21 2.98
N HIS A 8 -26.65 9.83 3.81
CA HIS A 8 -25.78 8.65 3.67
C HIS A 8 -24.71 8.71 2.56
N LEU A 9 -23.79 9.68 2.72
CA LEU A 9 -22.37 9.32 2.65
C LEU A 9 -22.01 8.66 4.00
N ASP A 10 -21.32 7.51 3.99
CA ASP A 10 -20.83 6.84 5.20
C ASP A 10 -19.64 7.59 5.81
N ASP A 11 -19.90 8.76 6.41
CA ASP A 11 -18.94 9.41 7.30
C ASP A 11 -18.99 8.71 8.67
N ILE A 12 -17.85 8.15 9.08
CA ILE A 12 -17.81 7.14 10.16
C ILE A 12 -17.92 7.76 11.58
N GLU A 13 -18.22 9.05 11.69
CA GLU A 13 -18.42 9.77 12.96
C GLU A 13 -19.87 9.72 13.49
N ASP A 14 -20.89 9.44 12.66
CA ASP A 14 -22.32 9.52 13.05
C ASP A 14 -22.95 8.17 13.48
N MET A 15 -22.18 7.07 13.56
CA MET A 15 -22.67 5.75 13.99
C MET A 15 -22.77 5.53 15.52
N ILE A 16 -22.72 6.59 16.34
CA ILE A 16 -22.86 6.48 17.81
C ILE A 16 -23.88 7.51 18.31
N GLY A 17 -25.09 7.06 18.61
CA GLY A 17 -26.13 7.89 19.22
C GLY A 17 -25.80 8.26 20.67
N GLU A 18 -26.08 9.51 21.06
CA GLU A 18 -25.70 10.05 22.38
C GLU A 18 -26.30 9.27 23.57
N GLU A 19 -27.41 8.54 23.38
CA GLU A 19 -28.05 7.74 24.43
C GLU A 19 -27.21 6.53 24.89
N GLU A 20 -26.46 5.86 24.01
CA GLU A 20 -25.68 4.67 24.39
C GLU A 20 -24.49 5.01 25.32
N LEU A 21 -23.87 6.17 25.09
CA LEU A 21 -22.81 6.70 25.95
C LEU A 21 -23.29 6.97 27.38
N SER A 22 -24.56 7.30 27.56
CA SER A 22 -25.14 7.57 28.89
C SER A 22 -25.29 6.31 29.75
N ARG A 23 -25.69 5.18 29.16
CA ARG A 23 -25.90 3.91 29.88
C ARG A 23 -24.60 3.31 30.39
N SER A 24 -23.55 3.32 29.57
CA SER A 24 -22.25 2.73 29.95
C SER A 24 -21.59 3.43 31.15
N ALA A 25 -21.95 4.70 31.42
CA ALA A 25 -21.40 5.48 32.53
C ALA A 25 -21.96 5.14 33.92
N MET A 26 -23.13 4.47 34.03
CA MET A 26 -23.85 4.33 35.32
C MET A 26 -23.59 3.01 36.06
N GLU A 27 -23.15 1.94 35.40
CA GLU A 27 -23.00 0.61 36.04
C GLU A 27 -21.61 0.37 36.67
N ALA A 28 -20.64 1.27 36.44
CA ALA A 28 -19.24 1.11 36.86
C ALA A 28 -18.97 1.43 38.35
N SER A 29 -19.82 0.97 39.29
CA SER A 29 -19.59 1.16 40.73
C SER A 29 -20.30 0.15 41.64
N ARG A 30 -19.66 -1.02 41.87
CA ARG A 30 -19.68 -1.79 43.14
C ARG A 30 -18.76 -3.03 43.14
N THR A 31 -17.95 -3.13 44.20
CA THR A 31 -17.18 -4.29 44.73
C THR A 31 -17.17 -4.14 46.27
N PRO A 32 -16.81 -5.13 47.13
CA PRO A 32 -16.09 -6.41 46.92
C PRO A 32 -17.07 -7.63 47.08
N MET A 33 -16.73 -8.90 47.35
CA MET A 33 -15.56 -9.60 47.94
C MET A 33 -15.28 -10.98 47.28
N VAL A 34 -14.24 -11.67 47.74
CA VAL A 34 -13.81 -13.02 47.31
C VAL A 34 -14.04 -14.05 48.43
N ALA A 35 -14.43 -15.28 48.07
CA ALA A 35 -14.30 -16.47 48.91
C ALA A 35 -13.96 -17.71 48.04
N PRO A 36 -12.99 -18.58 48.42
CA PRO A 36 -12.57 -19.73 47.61
C PRO A 36 -13.07 -21.10 48.15
N LYS A 37 -13.17 -22.10 47.25
CA LYS A 37 -13.36 -23.58 47.39
C LYS A 37 -14.48 -24.10 46.44
N VAL A 38 -14.53 -25.36 45.99
CA VAL A 38 -13.58 -26.50 46.05
C VAL A 38 -13.69 -27.35 44.76
N ARG A 39 -12.69 -28.19 44.49
CA ARG A 39 -12.67 -29.14 43.36
C ARG A 39 -13.54 -30.37 43.63
N ALA A 40 -14.43 -30.73 42.71
CA ALA A 40 -15.17 -32.00 42.68
C ALA A 40 -15.02 -32.69 41.30
N THR A 41 -15.27 -34.00 41.25
CA THR A 41 -15.08 -34.88 40.08
C THR A 41 -16.30 -35.79 39.89
N SER A 42 -16.38 -36.49 38.73
CA SER A 42 -17.46 -37.41 38.31
C SER A 42 -18.79 -36.71 37.89
N GLU A 43 -19.56 -37.17 36.90
CA GLU A 43 -19.25 -38.14 35.81
C GLU A 43 -20.16 -37.97 34.57
N THR A 44 -19.73 -38.60 33.47
CA THR A 44 -20.39 -38.87 32.17
C THR A 44 -21.86 -38.48 31.95
N SER A 45 -22.11 -37.57 30.99
CA SER A 45 -23.03 -37.74 29.83
C SER A 45 -23.14 -36.42 29.04
N ALA A 46 -23.33 -36.38 27.73
CA ALA A 46 -23.31 -37.44 26.69
C ALA A 46 -22.43 -36.99 25.51
N MET A 47 -21.98 -37.92 24.67
CA MET A 47 -21.22 -37.59 23.46
C MET A 47 -22.13 -36.93 22.42
N GLY A 48 -21.89 -35.65 22.13
CA GLY A 48 -22.43 -34.97 20.95
C GLY A 48 -21.74 -35.47 19.68
N ASP A 49 -22.54 -35.65 18.63
CA ASP A 49 -22.14 -36.26 17.36
C ASP A 49 -21.07 -35.46 16.58
N GLY A 50 -20.37 -36.15 15.68
CA GLY A 50 -19.94 -35.53 14.43
C GLY A 50 -18.84 -34.48 14.49
N GLY A 51 -17.82 -34.67 15.34
CA GLY A 51 -16.56 -33.92 15.28
C GLY A 51 -15.79 -34.20 13.98
N ALA A 52 -16.30 -33.73 12.84
CA ALA A 52 -15.68 -33.90 11.53
C ALA A 52 -14.26 -33.32 11.54
N ALA A 53 -13.29 -34.12 11.13
CA ALA A 53 -11.88 -33.73 11.14
C ALA A 53 -11.69 -32.44 10.32
N GLN A 54 -11.38 -31.33 11.00
CA GLN A 54 -11.16 -30.05 10.35
C GLN A 54 -9.84 -30.11 9.57
N VAL A 55 -9.94 -30.50 8.29
CA VAL A 55 -8.84 -30.42 7.33
C VAL A 55 -8.36 -28.96 7.30
N PRO A 56 -7.07 -28.68 7.60
CA PRO A 56 -6.52 -27.34 7.50
C PRO A 56 -6.73 -26.75 6.09
N GLY A 57 -6.85 -25.43 5.98
CA GLY A 57 -7.15 -24.76 4.71
C GLY A 57 -8.63 -24.78 4.29
N THR A 58 -9.51 -25.59 4.88
CA THR A 58 -10.93 -25.64 4.46
C THR A 58 -11.83 -24.55 5.08
N GLN A 59 -11.32 -23.80 6.05
CA GLN A 59 -12.11 -22.86 6.86
C GLN A 59 -12.50 -21.58 6.09
N LYS A 60 -13.66 -21.01 6.42
CA LYS A 60 -14.10 -19.71 5.91
C LYS A 60 -13.44 -18.55 6.67
N ILE A 61 -12.82 -17.63 5.94
CA ILE A 61 -12.23 -16.39 6.46
C ILE A 61 -13.08 -15.19 6.05
N TRP A 62 -13.41 -14.30 6.99
CA TRP A 62 -13.95 -12.97 6.67
C TRP A 62 -12.81 -11.95 6.73
N LEU A 63 -12.61 -11.17 5.67
CA LEU A 63 -11.59 -10.12 5.63
C LEU A 63 -12.24 -8.74 5.64
N LYS A 64 -11.75 -7.84 6.51
CA LYS A 64 -12.10 -6.42 6.48
C LYS A 64 -10.83 -5.56 6.43
N THR A 65 -10.73 -4.72 5.41
CA THR A 65 -9.64 -3.74 5.23
C THR A 65 -10.09 -2.35 5.66
N TYR A 66 -9.22 -1.64 6.38
CA TYR A 66 -9.27 -0.20 6.62
C TYR A 66 -7.96 0.43 6.17
N GLY A 67 -8.00 1.50 5.35
CA GLY A 67 -6.81 2.27 5.00
C GLY A 67 -6.75 2.83 3.58
N CYS A 68 -5.53 3.00 3.10
CA CYS A 68 -5.18 3.49 1.77
C CYS A 68 -5.01 2.33 0.75
N SER A 69 -4.65 2.68 -0.49
CA SER A 69 -4.27 1.75 -1.56
C SER A 69 -3.26 0.68 -1.11
N HIS A 70 -2.25 1.06 -0.32
CA HIS A 70 -1.25 0.12 0.19
C HIS A 70 -1.89 -0.94 1.10
N ASN A 71 -2.77 -0.55 2.02
CA ASN A 71 -3.53 -1.50 2.86
C ASN A 71 -4.48 -2.38 2.04
N VAL A 72 -5.04 -1.87 0.93
CA VAL A 72 -5.83 -2.72 0.00
C VAL A 72 -4.92 -3.76 -0.63
N SER A 73 -3.77 -3.37 -1.20
CA SER A 73 -2.82 -4.32 -1.79
C SER A 73 -2.31 -5.36 -0.79
N ASP A 74 -2.00 -4.96 0.45
CA ASP A 74 -1.60 -5.87 1.53
C ASP A 74 -2.68 -6.95 1.77
N SER A 75 -3.96 -6.56 1.77
CA SER A 75 -5.09 -7.49 1.90
C SER A 75 -5.25 -8.39 0.67
N GLU A 76 -5.15 -7.83 -0.54
CA GLU A 76 -5.26 -8.60 -1.79
C GLU A 76 -4.18 -9.69 -1.89
N TYR A 77 -2.95 -9.40 -1.43
CA TYR A 77 -1.89 -10.41 -1.27
C TYR A 77 -2.24 -11.45 -0.21
N MET A 78 -2.63 -11.03 1.00
CA MET A 78 -3.05 -11.98 2.04
C MET A 78 -4.18 -12.91 1.58
N GLN A 79 -5.13 -12.40 0.79
CA GLN A 79 -6.21 -13.22 0.21
C GLN A 79 -5.70 -14.23 -0.81
N GLY A 80 -4.81 -13.83 -1.71
CA GLY A 80 -4.24 -14.75 -2.71
C GLY A 80 -3.37 -15.83 -2.08
N VAL A 81 -2.49 -15.47 -1.15
CA VAL A 81 -1.65 -16.44 -0.42
C VAL A 81 -2.52 -17.42 0.39
N LEU A 82 -3.54 -16.94 1.11
CA LEU A 82 -4.47 -17.84 1.82
C LEU A 82 -5.24 -18.76 0.86
N ALA A 83 -5.74 -18.23 -0.27
CA ALA A 83 -6.49 -19.02 -1.24
C ALA A 83 -5.63 -20.09 -1.94
N SER A 84 -4.32 -19.86 -2.15
CA SER A 84 -3.41 -20.89 -2.68
C SER A 84 -3.13 -22.03 -1.68
N TYR A 85 -3.47 -21.83 -0.39
CA TYR A 85 -3.50 -22.89 0.64
C TYR A 85 -4.94 -23.41 0.89
N GLY A 86 -5.85 -23.21 -0.07
CA GLY A 86 -7.23 -23.72 -0.05
C GLY A 86 -8.25 -22.86 0.70
N TYR A 87 -7.82 -21.87 1.48
CA TYR A 87 -8.72 -21.06 2.32
C TYR A 87 -9.76 -20.31 1.51
N ARG A 88 -11.01 -20.41 1.96
CA ARG A 88 -12.17 -19.80 1.30
C ARG A 88 -12.54 -18.53 2.02
N PHE A 89 -12.84 -17.47 1.27
CA PHE A 89 -13.36 -16.24 1.87
C PHE A 89 -14.89 -16.26 1.93
N THR A 90 -15.45 -15.39 2.77
CA THR A 90 -16.89 -15.09 2.83
C THR A 90 -17.08 -13.58 2.98
N GLU A 91 -18.19 -13.06 2.49
CA GLU A 91 -18.58 -11.65 2.69
C GLU A 91 -19.33 -11.45 4.03
N LYS A 92 -19.91 -12.53 4.54
CA LYS A 92 -20.66 -12.59 5.80
C LYS A 92 -19.70 -12.89 6.97
N ALA A 93 -19.60 -11.97 7.93
CA ALA A 93 -18.76 -12.13 9.12
C ALA A 93 -19.23 -13.27 10.05
N GLU A 94 -20.54 -13.50 10.11
CA GLU A 94 -21.20 -14.58 10.85
C GLU A 94 -20.74 -15.99 10.39
N ASP A 95 -20.59 -16.17 9.07
CA ASP A 95 -20.23 -17.43 8.41
C ASP A 95 -18.78 -17.86 8.63
N ALA A 96 -17.90 -16.94 9.02
CA ALA A 96 -16.47 -17.18 9.12
C ALA A 96 -16.07 -17.86 10.44
N GLN A 97 -15.02 -18.67 10.38
CA GLN A 97 -14.35 -19.24 11.54
C GLN A 97 -13.27 -18.29 12.05
N LEU A 98 -12.65 -17.52 11.14
CA LEU A 98 -11.60 -16.55 11.44
C LEU A 98 -11.89 -15.19 10.78
N TRP A 99 -11.68 -14.11 11.54
CA TRP A 99 -11.71 -12.74 11.03
C TRP A 99 -10.28 -12.22 10.84
N LEU A 100 -9.96 -11.81 9.61
CA LEU A 100 -8.70 -11.18 9.24
C LEU A 100 -8.92 -9.67 9.06
N LEU A 101 -8.40 -8.87 9.99
CA LEU A 101 -8.69 -7.44 10.09
C LEU A 101 -7.42 -6.63 9.76
N ASN A 102 -7.36 -6.06 8.55
CA ASN A 102 -6.24 -5.23 8.10
C ASN A 102 -6.53 -3.74 8.39
N SER A 103 -5.55 -3.02 8.94
CA SER A 103 -5.74 -1.73 9.61
C SER A 103 -4.76 -0.64 9.17
N CYS A 104 -5.17 0.62 9.36
CA CYS A 104 -4.35 1.79 9.03
C CYS A 104 -4.24 2.76 10.21
N THR A 105 -3.05 3.30 10.43
CA THR A 105 -2.75 4.29 11.50
C THR A 105 -2.97 5.74 11.06
N VAL A 106 -3.55 5.97 9.88
CA VAL A 106 -3.60 7.29 9.24
C VAL A 106 -4.89 8.07 9.57
N LYS A 107 -5.98 7.39 9.95
CA LYS A 107 -7.26 7.99 10.38
C LYS A 107 -7.75 7.36 11.68
N ASP A 108 -7.93 8.16 12.74
CA ASP A 108 -8.31 7.68 14.08
C ASP A 108 -9.70 7.04 14.14
N PRO A 109 -10.75 7.56 13.45
CA PRO A 109 -12.05 6.90 13.39
C PRO A 109 -11.98 5.50 12.74
N SER A 110 -11.14 5.32 11.72
CA SER A 110 -10.89 4.00 11.12
C SER A 110 -10.18 3.04 12.08
N GLN A 111 -9.28 3.54 12.92
CA GLN A 111 -8.65 2.76 13.98
C GLN A 111 -9.65 2.39 15.09
N ALA A 112 -10.58 3.28 15.45
CA ALA A 112 -11.64 3.01 16.43
C ALA A 112 -12.61 1.92 15.92
N ALA A 113 -13.08 2.03 14.68
CA ALA A 113 -13.95 1.02 14.06
C ALA A 113 -13.27 -0.37 13.95
N PHE A 114 -11.98 -0.39 13.58
CA PHE A 114 -11.16 -1.60 13.60
C PHE A 114 -11.08 -2.22 15.00
N MET A 115 -10.79 -1.43 16.04
CA MET A 115 -10.71 -1.93 17.42
C MET A 115 -12.06 -2.44 17.94
N HIS A 116 -13.17 -1.82 17.55
CA HIS A 116 -14.52 -2.32 17.85
C HIS A 116 -14.77 -3.70 17.25
N LEU A 117 -14.39 -3.94 15.98
CA LEU A 117 -14.49 -5.28 15.37
C LEU A 117 -13.59 -6.31 16.05
N VAL A 118 -12.36 -5.96 16.47
CA VAL A 118 -11.50 -6.87 17.23
C VAL A 118 -12.15 -7.30 18.54
N LEU A 119 -12.77 -6.36 19.27
CA LEU A 119 -13.47 -6.68 20.52
C LEU A 119 -14.74 -7.52 20.26
N LYS A 120 -15.55 -7.14 19.26
CA LYS A 120 -16.75 -7.91 18.84
C LYS A 120 -16.40 -9.36 18.50
N ALA A 121 -15.38 -9.58 17.68
CA ALA A 121 -14.94 -10.92 17.27
C ALA A 121 -14.54 -11.80 18.46
N LYS A 122 -13.85 -11.24 19.45
CA LYS A 122 -13.46 -11.94 20.69
C LYS A 122 -14.68 -12.29 21.55
N THR A 123 -15.67 -11.41 21.64
CA THR A 123 -16.95 -11.66 22.34
C THR A 123 -17.78 -12.74 21.64
N GLU A 124 -17.73 -12.81 20.31
CA GLU A 124 -18.37 -13.87 19.50
C GLU A 124 -17.57 -15.19 19.46
N GLY A 125 -16.43 -15.29 20.16
CA GLY A 125 -15.58 -16.49 20.16
C GLY A 125 -14.92 -16.82 18.82
N LYS A 126 -14.85 -15.86 17.89
CA LYS A 126 -14.19 -16.03 16.58
C LYS A 126 -12.68 -16.06 16.74
N ALA A 127 -11.98 -16.80 15.87
CA ALA A 127 -10.53 -16.64 15.74
C ALA A 127 -10.21 -15.27 15.12
N VAL A 128 -9.18 -14.56 15.61
CA VAL A 128 -8.89 -13.18 15.19
C VAL A 128 -7.41 -13.00 14.85
N VAL A 129 -7.14 -12.60 13.61
CA VAL A 129 -5.82 -12.16 13.15
C VAL A 129 -5.92 -10.69 12.75
N VAL A 130 -5.02 -9.85 13.28
CA VAL A 130 -4.91 -8.44 12.89
C VAL A 130 -3.67 -8.19 12.05
N ALA A 131 -3.81 -7.32 11.05
CA ALA A 131 -2.75 -6.97 10.11
C ALA A 131 -2.65 -5.46 9.89
N GLY A 132 -1.62 -5.04 9.15
CA GLY A 132 -1.44 -3.65 8.74
C GLY A 132 -0.78 -2.76 9.79
N CYS A 133 -1.02 -1.46 9.68
CA CYS A 133 -0.25 -0.44 10.36
C CYS A 133 -0.48 -0.38 11.88
N VAL A 134 -1.70 -0.64 12.37
CA VAL A 134 -2.03 -0.49 13.80
C VAL A 134 -1.31 -1.52 14.67
N PRO A 135 -1.41 -2.85 14.42
CA PRO A 135 -0.65 -3.83 15.20
C PRO A 135 0.87 -3.70 14.99
N GLN A 136 1.32 -3.19 13.83
CA GLN A 136 2.74 -3.00 13.55
C GLN A 136 3.37 -1.81 14.30
N ALA A 137 2.62 -0.72 14.53
CA ALA A 137 3.07 0.47 15.27
C ALA A 137 2.75 0.39 16.76
N ASP A 138 1.57 -0.11 17.13
CA ASP A 138 0.98 -0.05 18.48
C ASP A 138 0.61 -1.45 19.02
N ARG A 139 1.52 -2.43 18.89
CA ARG A 139 1.35 -3.86 19.27
C ARG A 139 0.93 -4.15 20.73
N HIS A 140 0.86 -3.11 21.58
CA HIS A 140 0.47 -3.16 23.00
C HIS A 140 -0.81 -2.33 23.28
N LEU A 141 -1.56 -1.94 22.25
CA LEU A 141 -2.80 -1.18 22.40
C LEU A 141 -3.91 -2.03 23.02
N LYS A 142 -4.62 -1.46 24.00
CA LYS A 142 -5.64 -2.14 24.81
C LYS A 142 -6.74 -2.76 23.94
N GLY A 143 -7.01 -4.05 24.12
CA GLY A 143 -7.92 -4.86 23.32
C GLY A 143 -7.19 -5.89 22.43
N LEU A 144 -5.92 -5.63 22.08
CA LEU A 144 -5.09 -6.54 21.28
C LEU A 144 -4.42 -7.66 22.10
N GLU A 145 -4.68 -7.78 23.40
CA GLU A 145 -4.17 -8.87 24.25
C GLU A 145 -4.77 -10.22 23.81
N GLY A 146 -3.93 -11.25 23.66
CA GLY A 146 -4.33 -12.57 23.15
C GLY A 146 -4.66 -12.62 21.65
N VAL A 147 -4.58 -11.49 20.93
CA VAL A 147 -4.85 -11.44 19.48
C VAL A 147 -3.57 -11.70 18.67
N SER A 148 -3.70 -12.53 17.63
CA SER A 148 -2.63 -12.86 16.70
C SER A 148 -2.37 -11.76 15.67
N MET A 149 -1.13 -11.62 15.22
CA MET A 149 -0.66 -10.46 14.45
C MET A 149 0.21 -10.85 13.25
N VAL A 150 -0.11 -10.31 12.09
CA VAL A 150 0.70 -10.36 10.86
C VAL A 150 1.26 -8.97 10.57
N GLY A 151 2.58 -8.87 10.47
CA GLY A 151 3.32 -7.67 10.14
C GLY A 151 3.22 -7.34 8.66
N ILE A 152 3.36 -6.05 8.34
CA ILE A 152 3.19 -5.53 6.97
C ILE A 152 4.22 -6.14 6.01
N GLN A 153 5.43 -6.37 6.51
CA GLN A 153 6.53 -6.99 5.78
C GLN A 153 6.54 -8.54 5.90
N GLN A 154 5.43 -9.13 6.36
CA GLN A 154 5.27 -10.57 6.58
C GLN A 154 3.93 -11.13 6.04
N VAL A 155 3.36 -10.48 5.01
CA VAL A 155 2.09 -10.90 4.37
C VAL A 155 2.20 -12.23 3.61
N ASP A 156 3.42 -12.60 3.20
CA ASP A 156 3.80 -13.92 2.70
C ASP A 156 3.55 -15.04 3.74
N ARG A 157 3.74 -14.72 5.03
CA ARG A 157 3.60 -15.66 6.15
C ARG A 157 2.25 -15.58 6.87
N VAL A 158 1.23 -15.05 6.21
CA VAL A 158 -0.14 -14.94 6.74
C VAL A 158 -0.74 -16.32 7.11
N VAL A 159 -0.43 -17.36 6.33
CA VAL A 159 -0.94 -18.73 6.52
C VAL A 159 -0.53 -19.30 7.88
N GLU A 160 0.74 -19.17 8.26
CA GLU A 160 1.25 -19.64 9.57
C GLU A 160 0.46 -19.02 10.73
N VAL A 161 0.19 -17.71 10.67
CA VAL A 161 -0.54 -17.01 11.73
C VAL A 161 -2.02 -17.41 11.73
N VAL A 162 -2.63 -17.59 10.56
CA VAL A 162 -4.02 -18.06 10.42
C VAL A 162 -4.18 -19.48 10.98
N GLU A 163 -3.31 -20.42 10.59
CA GLU A 163 -3.32 -21.80 11.08
C GLU A 163 -3.17 -21.89 12.59
N GLU A 164 -2.15 -21.25 13.16
CA GLU A 164 -1.90 -21.31 14.60
C GLU A 164 -3.02 -20.63 15.40
N THR A 165 -3.64 -19.57 14.85
CA THR A 165 -4.82 -18.94 15.49
C THR A 165 -6.06 -19.84 15.43
N LEU A 166 -6.25 -20.61 14.36
CA LEU A 166 -7.31 -21.62 14.28
C LEU A 166 -7.07 -22.80 15.25
N LYS A 167 -5.81 -23.14 15.53
CA LYS A 167 -5.41 -24.11 16.58
C LYS A 167 -5.54 -23.55 18.01
N GLY A 168 -5.90 -22.26 18.16
CA GLY A 168 -6.09 -21.59 19.46
C GLY A 168 -4.83 -20.93 20.03
N HIS A 169 -3.73 -20.86 19.28
CA HIS A 169 -2.48 -20.22 19.70
C HIS A 169 -2.45 -18.72 19.32
N THR A 170 -1.79 -17.90 20.14
CA THR A 170 -1.53 -16.48 19.81
C THR A 170 -0.15 -16.32 19.18
N VAL A 171 -0.09 -16.01 17.86
CA VAL A 171 1.17 -15.82 17.12
C VAL A 171 1.36 -14.36 16.71
N ARG A 172 2.60 -13.86 16.75
CA ARG A 172 2.92 -12.45 16.41
C ARG A 172 4.16 -12.36 15.52
N LEU A 173 3.95 -12.43 14.21
CA LEU A 173 5.01 -12.21 13.21
C LEU A 173 5.08 -10.70 12.90
N LEU A 174 6.02 -9.97 13.51
CA LEU A 174 6.16 -8.51 13.42
C LEU A 174 7.59 -8.05 13.03
N SER A 175 8.35 -8.92 12.37
CA SER A 175 9.72 -8.66 11.90
C SER A 175 9.75 -7.59 10.80
N LYS A 176 10.92 -6.96 10.59
CA LYS A 176 11.09 -5.81 9.68
C LYS A 176 12.29 -5.94 8.72
N ASN A 177 12.54 -7.15 8.23
CA ASN A 177 13.84 -7.52 7.65
C ASN A 177 13.80 -7.83 6.14
N ARG A 178 12.63 -7.78 5.48
CA ARG A 178 12.49 -8.08 4.04
C ARG A 178 11.37 -7.24 3.44
N LEU A 179 11.47 -6.92 2.15
CA LEU A 179 10.30 -6.55 1.35
C LEU A 179 9.57 -7.85 0.92
N PRO A 180 8.22 -7.92 1.00
CA PRO A 180 7.45 -9.00 0.37
C PRO A 180 7.69 -9.05 -1.14
N GLU A 181 7.56 -10.22 -1.77
CA GLU A 181 7.76 -10.37 -3.22
C GLU A 181 6.54 -9.83 -3.99
N LEU A 182 6.76 -9.08 -5.09
CA LEU A 182 5.66 -8.39 -5.80
C LEU A 182 4.80 -9.33 -6.67
N ASP A 183 5.27 -10.54 -6.94
CA ASP A 183 4.60 -11.58 -7.73
C ASP A 183 3.85 -12.60 -6.86
N LEU A 184 3.81 -12.41 -5.53
CA LEU A 184 2.98 -13.17 -4.59
C LEU A 184 1.53 -13.33 -5.11
N PRO A 185 0.88 -14.49 -4.90
CA PRO A 185 -0.52 -14.71 -5.26
C PRO A 185 -1.42 -13.61 -4.71
N LYS A 186 -2.30 -13.05 -5.56
CA LYS A 186 -3.07 -11.85 -5.25
C LYS A 186 -4.51 -11.96 -5.76
N ILE A 187 -5.49 -11.73 -4.89
CA ILE A 187 -6.93 -11.64 -5.26
C ILE A 187 -7.33 -10.18 -5.24
N ARG A 188 -7.53 -9.60 -6.43
CA ARG A 188 -7.91 -8.19 -6.60
C ARG A 188 -9.36 -7.96 -6.19
N LYS A 189 -9.64 -6.80 -5.58
CA LYS A 189 -11.02 -6.35 -5.34
C LYS A 189 -11.72 -5.96 -6.66
N ASN A 190 -10.97 -5.42 -7.62
CA ASN A 190 -11.40 -5.13 -8.98
C ASN A 190 -10.43 -5.85 -9.93
N PRO A 191 -10.85 -6.88 -10.68
CA PRO A 191 -9.94 -7.71 -11.47
C PRO A 191 -9.17 -6.94 -12.56
N MET A 192 -9.68 -5.78 -12.98
CA MET A 192 -9.04 -4.90 -13.97
C MET A 192 -8.14 -3.81 -13.36
N VAL A 193 -7.99 -3.74 -12.03
CA VAL A 193 -7.13 -2.74 -11.35
C VAL A 193 -6.05 -3.43 -10.53
N GLU A 194 -4.77 -3.19 -10.83
CA GLU A 194 -3.66 -3.63 -9.98
C GLU A 194 -3.09 -2.46 -9.17
N ILE A 195 -2.97 -2.65 -7.86
CA ILE A 195 -2.12 -1.80 -7.01
C ILE A 195 -0.73 -2.42 -6.93
N ILE A 196 0.30 -1.69 -7.36
CA ILE A 196 1.72 -2.09 -7.27
C ILE A 196 2.43 -1.17 -6.27
N PRO A 197 2.91 -1.69 -5.11
CA PRO A 197 3.80 -0.96 -4.23
C PRO A 197 5.16 -0.67 -4.89
N LEU A 198 5.56 0.59 -4.97
CA LEU A 198 6.89 1.00 -5.45
C LEU A 198 7.98 0.85 -4.39
N SER A 199 7.61 1.11 -3.15
CA SER A 199 8.47 1.07 -1.97
C SER A 199 7.63 0.92 -0.70
N THR A 200 8.27 0.64 0.42
CA THR A 200 7.63 0.65 1.74
C THR A 200 8.38 1.55 2.70
N GLY A 201 7.65 2.14 3.65
CA GLY A 201 8.22 3.03 4.66
C GLY A 201 8.51 4.44 4.11
N CYS A 202 9.09 5.30 4.94
CA CYS A 202 9.22 6.72 4.61
C CYS A 202 10.54 7.32 5.15
N LEU A 203 11.11 8.26 4.40
CA LEU A 203 12.28 9.05 4.82
C LEU A 203 11.91 10.08 5.90
N GLY A 204 10.74 10.72 5.76
CA GLY A 204 10.32 11.86 6.58
C GLY A 204 10.18 11.58 8.08
N ALA A 205 10.08 12.67 8.85
CA ALA A 205 10.04 12.68 10.32
C ALA A 205 8.87 13.48 10.91
N CYS A 206 7.77 13.65 10.16
CA CYS A 206 6.62 14.49 10.52
C CYS A 206 6.09 14.22 11.94
N THR A 207 5.91 15.26 12.75
CA THR A 207 5.68 15.18 14.22
C THR A 207 4.39 14.46 14.63
N TYR A 208 3.46 14.23 13.70
CA TYR A 208 2.16 13.59 13.93
C TYR A 208 2.03 12.19 13.28
N CYS A 209 2.96 11.80 12.41
CA CYS A 209 2.74 10.68 11.50
C CYS A 209 3.28 9.35 12.06
N LYS A 210 2.47 8.28 11.98
CA LYS A 210 2.86 6.92 12.43
C LYS A 210 3.43 6.03 11.33
N THR A 211 3.45 6.46 10.08
CA THR A 211 3.93 5.68 8.93
C THR A 211 5.31 5.06 9.14
N ARG A 212 6.29 5.85 9.63
CA ARG A 212 7.65 5.36 9.91
C ARG A 212 7.74 4.39 11.10
N HIS A 213 6.81 4.46 12.06
CA HIS A 213 6.68 3.46 13.13
C HIS A 213 6.05 2.15 12.63
N ALA A 214 5.10 2.24 11.70
CA ALA A 214 4.49 1.09 11.02
C ALA A 214 5.44 0.47 9.98
N ARG A 215 5.55 1.06 8.79
CA ARG A 215 6.26 0.51 7.61
C ARG A 215 7.78 0.69 7.64
N GLY A 216 8.31 1.55 8.51
CA GLY A 216 9.76 1.70 8.73
C GLY A 216 10.40 2.85 7.93
N LYS A 217 11.72 2.75 7.70
CA LYS A 217 12.43 3.59 6.73
C LYS A 217 12.04 3.18 5.30
N LEU A 218 12.29 4.05 4.34
CA LEU A 218 12.22 3.73 2.91
C LEU A 218 13.01 2.45 2.59
N GLY A 219 12.37 1.55 1.84
CA GLY A 219 12.97 0.46 1.09
C GLY A 219 12.24 0.31 -0.24
N SER A 220 12.92 0.55 -1.37
CA SER A 220 12.37 0.47 -2.72
C SER A 220 12.55 -0.89 -3.39
N TYR A 221 11.58 -1.27 -4.24
CA TYR A 221 11.79 -2.35 -5.21
C TYR A 221 12.60 -1.84 -6.41
N THR A 222 13.39 -2.71 -7.04
CA THR A 222 14.12 -2.34 -8.26
C THR A 222 13.14 -2.09 -9.42
N PRO A 223 13.47 -1.18 -10.37
CA PRO A 223 12.59 -0.90 -11.50
C PRO A 223 12.24 -2.15 -12.31
N GLU A 224 13.15 -3.10 -12.41
CA GLU A 224 13.00 -4.34 -13.18
C GLU A 224 11.89 -5.24 -12.62
N VAL A 225 11.79 -5.36 -11.30
CA VAL A 225 10.73 -6.15 -10.64
C VAL A 225 9.37 -5.45 -10.76
N ILE A 226 9.34 -4.12 -10.66
CA ILE A 226 8.11 -3.33 -10.83
C ILE A 226 7.60 -3.42 -12.28
N VAL A 227 8.49 -3.30 -13.27
CA VAL A 227 8.17 -3.43 -14.70
C VAL A 227 7.72 -4.84 -15.05
N SER A 228 8.42 -5.87 -14.56
CA SER A 228 8.00 -7.27 -14.74
C SER A 228 6.63 -7.54 -14.13
N ARG A 229 6.33 -7.01 -12.93
CA ARG A 229 4.98 -7.12 -12.36
C ARG A 229 3.95 -6.40 -13.22
N ALA A 230 4.25 -5.18 -13.71
CA ALA A 230 3.35 -4.44 -14.60
C ALA A 230 3.01 -5.21 -15.88
N GLN A 231 4.00 -5.81 -16.55
CA GLN A 231 3.80 -6.66 -17.73
C GLN A 231 2.88 -7.85 -17.41
N LYS A 232 3.23 -8.62 -16.38
CA LYS A 232 2.47 -9.80 -15.94
C LYS A 232 1.00 -9.47 -15.66
N VAL A 233 0.69 -8.32 -15.03
CA VAL A 233 -0.72 -7.98 -14.74
C VAL A 233 -1.51 -7.50 -15.97
N ILE A 234 -0.85 -6.89 -16.95
CA ILE A 234 -1.48 -6.53 -18.24
C ILE A 234 -1.86 -7.82 -19.01
N GLU A 235 -1.00 -8.83 -18.98
CA GLU A 235 -1.27 -10.18 -19.49
C GLU A 235 -2.41 -10.88 -18.71
N GLU A 236 -2.47 -10.68 -17.38
CA GLU A 236 -3.61 -11.11 -16.53
C GLU A 236 -4.92 -10.32 -16.80
N GLY A 237 -4.91 -9.27 -17.63
CA GLY A 237 -6.12 -8.52 -18.05
C GLY A 237 -6.39 -7.20 -17.32
N VAL A 238 -5.41 -6.66 -16.59
CA VAL A 238 -5.53 -5.36 -15.90
C VAL A 238 -5.46 -4.19 -16.90
N THR A 239 -6.41 -3.26 -16.76
CA THR A 239 -6.49 -2.03 -17.57
C THR A 239 -6.11 -0.76 -16.80
N GLU A 240 -5.89 -0.86 -15.48
CA GLU A 240 -5.51 0.28 -14.65
C GLU A 240 -4.48 -0.13 -13.57
N ILE A 241 -3.33 0.55 -13.53
CA ILE A 241 -2.22 0.25 -12.61
C ILE A 241 -2.00 1.44 -11.67
N TRP A 242 -2.21 1.22 -10.37
CA TRP A 242 -1.98 2.21 -9.31
C TRP A 242 -0.61 2.02 -8.69
N LEU A 243 0.29 2.98 -8.93
CA LEU A 243 1.64 2.99 -8.39
C LEU A 243 1.61 3.59 -6.97
N SER A 244 1.68 2.73 -5.95
CA SER A 244 1.44 3.09 -4.56
C SER A 244 2.73 3.18 -3.76
N SER A 245 2.83 4.17 -2.87
CA SER A 245 3.87 4.26 -1.83
C SER A 245 3.36 5.15 -0.69
N GLU A 246 4.13 5.21 0.39
CA GLU A 246 4.04 6.23 1.42
C GLU A 246 4.48 7.61 0.90
N ASP A 247 5.36 7.64 -0.10
CA ASP A 247 5.79 8.81 -0.85
C ASP A 247 6.38 8.35 -2.20
N THR A 248 5.66 8.54 -3.30
CA THR A 248 6.11 8.09 -4.62
C THR A 248 7.30 8.88 -5.13
N GLY A 249 7.42 10.18 -4.80
CA GLY A 249 8.56 11.00 -5.19
C GLY A 249 9.86 10.57 -4.52
N ALA A 250 9.79 10.01 -3.30
CA ALA A 250 10.95 9.47 -2.60
C ALA A 250 11.42 8.10 -3.13
N TYR A 251 10.75 7.53 -4.14
CA TYR A 251 11.13 6.23 -4.71
C TYR A 251 12.55 6.24 -5.29
N GLY A 252 13.34 5.24 -4.90
CA GLY A 252 14.60 4.89 -5.56
C GLY A 252 15.84 5.53 -4.94
N ILE A 253 15.67 6.54 -4.08
CA ILE A 253 16.74 7.26 -3.38
C ILE A 253 17.66 6.31 -2.59
N ASP A 254 17.11 5.24 -2.03
CA ASP A 254 17.82 4.21 -1.26
C ASP A 254 18.56 3.17 -2.13
N ILE A 255 18.26 3.08 -3.43
CA ILE A 255 18.83 2.11 -4.38
C ILE A 255 19.53 2.75 -5.60
N GLY A 256 19.61 4.08 -5.67
CA GLY A 256 20.32 4.80 -6.74
C GLY A 256 19.55 4.98 -8.06
N THR A 257 18.22 5.09 -7.99
CA THR A 257 17.35 5.43 -9.14
C THR A 257 16.34 6.51 -8.74
N ASP A 258 15.59 7.05 -9.69
CA ASP A 258 14.51 8.02 -9.44
C ASP A 258 13.15 7.55 -9.99
N LEU A 259 12.08 8.26 -9.58
CA LEU A 259 10.71 8.03 -10.03
C LEU A 259 10.53 8.24 -11.55
N PRO A 260 11.01 9.34 -12.18
CA PRO A 260 10.91 9.52 -13.64
C PRO A 260 11.53 8.38 -14.47
N THR A 261 12.62 7.79 -14.02
CA THR A 261 13.31 6.68 -14.68
C THR A 261 12.48 5.40 -14.62
N LEU A 262 11.85 5.10 -13.48
CA LEU A 262 10.87 4.02 -13.37
C LEU A 262 9.66 4.28 -14.29
N LEU A 263 9.08 5.48 -14.22
CA LEU A 263 7.87 5.81 -14.99
C LEU A 263 8.11 5.76 -16.50
N ARG A 264 9.29 6.17 -16.98
CA ARG A 264 9.69 6.00 -18.39
C ARG A 264 9.85 4.52 -18.80
N LYS A 265 10.41 3.66 -17.93
CA LYS A 265 10.42 2.20 -18.17
C LYS A 265 9.01 1.59 -18.20
N LEU A 266 8.11 2.05 -17.32
CA LEU A 266 6.71 1.59 -17.29
C LEU A 266 5.93 2.03 -18.53
N ILE A 267 6.09 3.28 -18.99
CA ILE A 267 5.47 3.77 -20.23
C ILE A 267 5.81 2.89 -21.44
N GLN A 268 7.04 2.38 -21.52
CA GLN A 268 7.50 1.52 -22.63
C GLN A 268 6.81 0.15 -22.70
N VAL A 269 6.17 -0.31 -21.61
CA VAL A 269 5.51 -1.63 -21.55
C VAL A 269 3.98 -1.56 -21.41
N VAL A 270 3.40 -0.36 -21.27
CA VAL A 270 1.95 -0.17 -21.08
C VAL A 270 1.26 0.10 -22.42
N PRO A 271 0.42 -0.83 -22.93
CA PRO A 271 -0.24 -0.67 -24.22
C PRO A 271 -1.38 0.35 -24.18
N ASN A 272 -1.79 0.84 -25.36
CA ASN A 272 -2.91 1.77 -25.48
C ASN A 272 -4.20 1.15 -24.94
N GLY A 273 -4.91 1.90 -24.09
CA GLY A 273 -6.10 1.44 -23.37
C GLY A 273 -5.84 1.04 -21.92
N VAL A 274 -4.58 0.77 -21.54
CA VAL A 274 -4.16 0.60 -20.14
C VAL A 274 -3.67 1.95 -19.58
N MET A 275 -3.97 2.25 -18.31
CA MET A 275 -3.61 3.51 -17.65
C MET A 275 -2.75 3.33 -16.40
N LEU A 276 -1.67 4.11 -16.30
CA LEU A 276 -0.88 4.31 -15.09
C LEU A 276 -1.45 5.45 -14.24
N ARG A 277 -1.62 5.21 -12.94
CA ARG A 277 -1.95 6.24 -11.94
C ARG A 277 -0.78 6.40 -10.97
N VAL A 278 -0.17 7.59 -10.95
CA VAL A 278 0.88 7.93 -9.98
C VAL A 278 0.25 8.20 -8.62
N GLY A 279 0.75 7.53 -7.58
CA GLY A 279 0.32 7.73 -6.20
C GLY A 279 0.84 9.02 -5.55
N MET A 280 0.50 9.20 -4.27
CA MET A 280 0.81 10.39 -3.49
C MET A 280 2.32 10.64 -3.34
N THR A 281 2.74 11.89 -3.55
CA THR A 281 4.12 12.37 -3.39
C THR A 281 4.17 13.60 -2.48
N ASN A 282 5.21 13.76 -1.66
CA ASN A 282 5.41 15.03 -0.93
C ASN A 282 6.24 16.02 -1.77
N PRO A 283 6.10 17.35 -1.54
CA PRO A 283 6.84 18.38 -2.29
C PRO A 283 8.38 18.21 -2.37
N PRO A 284 9.12 17.85 -1.30
CA PRO A 284 10.60 17.89 -1.33
C PRO A 284 11.20 17.04 -2.44
N TYR A 285 10.68 15.82 -2.60
CA TYR A 285 11.22 14.83 -3.55
C TYR A 285 10.68 15.01 -4.96
N ILE A 286 9.48 15.60 -5.14
CA ILE A 286 8.93 15.85 -6.49
C ILE A 286 9.52 17.13 -7.12
N LEU A 287 10.00 18.08 -6.32
CA LEU A 287 10.60 19.34 -6.80
C LEU A 287 11.85 19.13 -7.66
N GLU A 288 12.67 18.11 -7.35
CA GLU A 288 13.87 17.77 -8.13
C GLU A 288 13.55 17.13 -9.49
N HIS A 289 12.30 16.72 -9.69
CA HIS A 289 11.85 15.92 -10.85
C HIS A 289 10.67 16.55 -11.60
N LEU A 290 10.25 17.74 -11.19
CA LEU A 290 8.95 18.33 -11.49
C LEU A 290 8.66 18.48 -13.01
N ASP A 291 9.65 18.89 -13.79
CA ASP A 291 9.53 18.98 -15.27
C ASP A 291 9.36 17.62 -15.95
N ALA A 292 10.13 16.61 -15.52
CA ALA A 292 10.01 15.25 -16.05
C ALA A 292 8.69 14.58 -15.62
N ILE A 293 8.18 14.91 -14.44
CA ILE A 293 6.86 14.46 -13.98
C ILE A 293 5.75 15.14 -14.79
N ALA A 294 5.87 16.43 -15.13
CA ALA A 294 4.93 17.10 -16.02
C ALA A 294 4.95 16.49 -17.45
N GLU A 295 6.13 16.18 -18.00
CA GLU A 295 6.29 15.42 -19.26
C GLU A 295 5.53 14.07 -19.19
N ILE A 296 5.73 13.31 -18.12
CA ILE A 296 5.13 11.99 -17.90
C ILE A 296 3.61 12.05 -17.72
N LEU A 297 3.08 13.05 -16.99
CA LEU A 297 1.63 13.22 -16.77
C LEU A 297 0.87 13.68 -18.04
N ASN A 298 1.58 14.13 -19.08
CA ASN A 298 1.01 14.36 -20.41
C ASN A 298 0.92 13.08 -21.25
N HIS A 299 1.79 12.08 -21.05
CA HIS A 299 1.82 10.86 -21.86
C HIS A 299 0.47 10.11 -21.85
N ASP A 300 -0.02 9.67 -23.02
CA ASP A 300 -1.39 9.15 -23.20
C ASP A 300 -1.80 8.12 -22.14
N SER A 301 -0.97 7.09 -21.92
CA SER A 301 -1.21 5.99 -20.96
C SER A 301 -1.00 6.34 -19.47
N VAL A 302 -0.90 7.62 -19.11
CA VAL A 302 -0.76 8.10 -17.72
C VAL A 302 -1.90 9.06 -17.39
N TYR A 303 -2.55 8.90 -16.23
CA TYR A 303 -3.56 9.88 -15.80
C TYR A 303 -2.90 11.23 -15.45
N SER A 304 -3.50 12.32 -15.91
CA SER A 304 -3.12 13.70 -15.59
C SER A 304 -3.66 14.08 -14.20
N PHE A 305 -3.20 13.34 -13.19
CA PHE A 305 -3.60 13.38 -11.80
C PHE A 305 -2.37 13.27 -10.90
N LEU A 306 -2.29 14.09 -9.86
CA LEU A 306 -1.27 13.93 -8.81
C LEU A 306 -1.82 14.32 -7.44
N HIS A 307 -1.53 13.49 -6.43
CA HIS A 307 -1.81 13.82 -5.03
C HIS A 307 -0.56 14.41 -4.37
N VAL A 308 -0.58 15.71 -4.08
CA VAL A 308 0.49 16.44 -3.38
C VAL A 308 -0.10 17.04 -2.11
N PRO A 309 0.10 16.43 -0.93
CA PRO A 309 -0.66 16.77 0.25
C PRO A 309 0.01 17.89 1.06
N VAL A 310 -0.53 19.11 0.99
CA VAL A 310 0.10 20.28 1.62
C VAL A 310 0.06 20.24 3.15
N GLN A 311 -1.00 19.68 3.75
CA GLN A 311 -1.32 19.59 5.19
C GLN A 311 -1.75 20.91 5.86
N SER A 312 -1.11 22.04 5.56
CA SER A 312 -1.51 23.38 6.03
C SER A 312 -1.00 24.43 5.05
N GLY A 313 -1.69 25.58 4.94
CA GLY A 313 -1.24 26.73 4.18
C GLY A 313 -0.40 27.73 4.97
N SER A 314 0.12 27.35 6.13
CA SER A 314 0.96 28.21 6.99
C SER A 314 2.34 27.59 7.25
N ASP A 315 3.42 28.32 6.95
CA ASP A 315 4.79 27.84 7.11
C ASP A 315 5.16 27.54 8.58
N ASP A 316 4.63 28.31 9.54
CA ASP A 316 4.78 28.03 10.98
C ASP A 316 4.21 26.66 11.36
N VAL A 317 3.03 26.33 10.81
CA VAL A 317 2.35 25.05 11.05
C VAL A 317 3.06 23.91 10.34
N LEU A 318 3.55 24.12 9.10
CA LEU A 318 4.39 23.14 8.38
C LEU A 318 5.70 22.83 9.14
N LEU A 319 6.35 23.87 9.69
CA LEU A 319 7.53 23.72 10.52
C LEU A 319 7.23 22.96 11.82
N ALA A 320 6.12 23.27 12.50
CA ALA A 320 5.67 22.54 13.70
C ALA A 320 5.22 21.09 13.41
N MET A 321 4.73 20.83 12.20
CA MET A 321 4.50 19.49 11.65
C MET A 321 5.81 18.74 11.32
N ASN A 322 6.96 19.41 11.35
CA ASN A 322 8.24 18.95 10.78
C ASN A 322 8.07 18.46 9.34
N ARG A 323 7.54 19.34 8.48
CA ARG A 323 7.62 19.22 7.03
C ARG A 323 8.92 19.84 6.54
N GLU A 324 9.49 19.23 5.50
CA GLU A 324 10.77 19.61 4.89
C GLU A 324 10.52 20.48 3.63
N TYR A 325 9.44 21.27 3.64
CA TYR A 325 9.00 22.17 2.56
C TYR A 325 8.13 23.30 3.12
N THR A 326 8.07 24.39 2.35
CA THR A 326 7.22 25.57 2.57
C THR A 326 5.96 25.58 1.70
N VAL A 327 5.03 26.48 2.02
CA VAL A 327 3.84 26.80 1.19
C VAL A 327 4.25 27.36 -0.17
N GLY A 328 5.37 28.09 -0.24
CA GLY A 328 5.95 28.58 -1.50
C GLY A 328 6.49 27.46 -2.39
N GLU A 329 7.14 26.45 -1.80
CA GLU A 329 7.63 25.27 -2.51
C GLU A 329 6.49 24.36 -2.97
N PHE A 330 5.47 24.13 -2.13
CA PHE A 330 4.23 23.50 -2.57
C PHE A 330 3.57 24.28 -3.72
N SER A 331 3.54 25.61 -3.63
CA SER A 331 2.96 26.45 -4.66
C SER A 331 3.69 26.33 -5.99
N ARG A 332 5.03 26.24 -5.97
CA ARG A 332 5.83 25.98 -7.18
C ARG A 332 5.48 24.64 -7.84
N VAL A 333 5.19 23.59 -7.06
CA VAL A 333 4.71 22.30 -7.59
C VAL A 333 3.35 22.47 -8.25
N ALA A 334 2.39 23.11 -7.58
CA ALA A 334 1.04 23.28 -8.08
C ALA A 334 0.97 24.20 -9.32
N ASP A 335 1.61 25.37 -9.27
CA ASP A 335 1.61 26.36 -10.35
C ASP A 335 2.22 25.79 -11.65
N LEU A 336 3.37 25.08 -11.57
CA LEU A 336 4.01 24.47 -12.74
C LEU A 336 3.18 23.32 -13.32
N LEU A 337 2.57 22.47 -12.48
CA LEU A 337 1.72 21.39 -12.99
C LEU A 337 0.49 21.95 -13.70
N ILE A 338 -0.14 23.00 -13.17
CA ILE A 338 -1.27 23.69 -13.81
C ILE A 338 -0.85 24.35 -15.13
N GLU A 339 0.37 24.89 -15.23
CA GLU A 339 0.93 25.45 -16.47
C GLU A 339 1.21 24.38 -17.54
N LYS A 340 1.82 23.25 -17.15
CA LYS A 340 2.42 22.29 -18.10
C LYS A 340 1.60 21.03 -18.35
N VAL A 341 0.56 20.74 -17.56
CA VAL A 341 -0.27 19.54 -17.69
C VAL A 341 -1.74 19.95 -17.86
N PRO A 342 -2.28 19.95 -19.09
CA PRO A 342 -3.65 20.40 -19.34
C PRO A 342 -4.69 19.64 -18.51
N LEU A 343 -5.60 20.39 -17.88
CA LEU A 343 -6.69 19.88 -17.03
C LEU A 343 -6.23 19.06 -15.82
N VAL A 344 -4.99 19.21 -15.33
CA VAL A 344 -4.45 18.40 -14.24
C VAL A 344 -5.29 18.42 -12.96
N THR A 345 -5.66 17.23 -12.48
CA THR A 345 -6.35 17.06 -11.20
C THR A 345 -5.32 16.99 -10.07
N LEU A 346 -5.08 18.12 -9.42
CA LEU A 346 -4.37 18.18 -8.15
C LEU A 346 -5.29 17.76 -7.00
N ALA A 347 -4.88 16.72 -6.28
CA ALA A 347 -5.45 16.33 -4.98
C ALA A 347 -4.53 16.79 -3.84
N THR A 348 -5.08 17.04 -2.65
CA THR A 348 -4.32 17.42 -1.44
C THR A 348 -4.99 16.94 -0.15
N ASP A 349 -4.22 16.80 0.93
CA ASP A 349 -4.71 16.61 2.31
C ASP A 349 -4.52 17.90 3.11
N ILE A 350 -5.44 18.21 4.04
CA ILE A 350 -5.30 19.30 5.02
C ILE A 350 -5.67 18.79 6.42
N ILE A 351 -4.89 19.16 7.43
CA ILE A 351 -5.11 18.84 8.85
C ILE A 351 -5.46 20.13 9.60
N CYS A 352 -6.73 20.31 9.95
CA CYS A 352 -7.21 21.42 10.77
C CYS A 352 -6.95 21.17 12.27
N GLY A 353 -6.61 22.22 13.01
CA GLY A 353 -6.43 22.19 14.46
C GLY A 353 -5.09 21.63 14.92
N PHE A 354 -4.03 21.73 14.12
CA PHE A 354 -2.71 21.25 14.50
C PHE A 354 -2.21 21.97 15.79
N PRO A 355 -1.49 21.30 16.72
CA PRO A 355 -1.05 21.93 17.97
C PRO A 355 -0.16 23.16 17.74
N GLY A 356 -0.72 24.35 17.98
CA GLY A 356 -0.07 25.65 17.78
C GLY A 356 -0.74 26.55 16.73
N GLU A 357 -1.57 25.98 15.86
CA GLU A 357 -2.29 26.68 14.78
C GLU A 357 -3.17 27.83 15.30
N THR A 358 -2.77 29.07 15.02
CA THR A 358 -3.56 30.28 15.36
C THR A 358 -4.72 30.48 14.38
N GLU A 359 -5.44 31.59 14.46
CA GLU A 359 -6.53 31.86 13.50
C GLU A 359 -5.97 32.37 12.17
N GLU A 360 -4.91 33.17 12.24
CA GLU A 360 -4.14 33.68 11.11
C GLU A 360 -3.55 32.54 10.28
N HIS A 361 -2.94 31.53 10.91
CA HIS A 361 -2.45 30.29 10.26
C HIS A 361 -3.56 29.50 9.55
N PHE A 362 -4.80 29.58 10.05
CA PHE A 362 -5.95 28.94 9.43
C PHE A 362 -6.50 29.76 8.25
N ASP A 363 -6.52 31.09 8.36
CA ASP A 363 -6.93 31.97 7.26
C ASP A 363 -5.92 31.93 6.09
N GLU A 364 -4.61 31.77 6.36
CA GLU A 364 -3.59 31.42 5.36
C GLU A 364 -3.93 30.10 4.63
N THR A 365 -4.39 29.09 5.39
CA THR A 365 -4.84 27.81 4.83
C THR A 365 -6.11 27.95 3.97
N MET A 366 -7.05 28.81 4.36
CA MET A 366 -8.24 29.14 3.56
C MET A 366 -7.87 29.85 2.25
N ALA A 367 -6.96 30.84 2.31
CA ALA A 367 -6.49 31.57 1.13
C ALA A 367 -5.77 30.67 0.11
N LEU A 368 -4.98 29.70 0.57
CA LEU A 368 -4.34 28.70 -0.29
C LEU A 368 -5.37 27.86 -1.06
N VAL A 369 -6.44 27.44 -0.39
CA VAL A 369 -7.53 26.66 -1.01
C VAL A 369 -8.35 27.51 -1.98
N GLU A 370 -8.57 28.79 -1.68
CA GLU A 370 -9.24 29.72 -2.60
C GLU A 370 -8.40 30.02 -3.86
N LYS A 371 -7.06 30.10 -3.75
CA LYS A 371 -6.16 30.21 -4.91
C LYS A 371 -6.31 29.00 -5.83
N TYR A 372 -6.17 27.78 -5.30
CA TYR A 372 -6.01 26.57 -6.12
C TYR A 372 -7.28 25.80 -6.44
N LYS A 373 -8.37 26.00 -5.67
CA LYS A 373 -9.69 25.38 -5.90
C LYS A 373 -9.59 23.88 -6.16
N PHE A 374 -8.85 23.17 -5.29
CA PHE A 374 -8.47 21.78 -5.47
C PHE A 374 -9.67 20.89 -5.84
N HIS A 375 -9.52 20.14 -6.94
CA HIS A 375 -10.52 19.19 -7.42
C HIS A 375 -10.87 18.13 -6.36
N ILE A 376 -9.87 17.67 -5.60
CA ILE A 376 -10.01 16.70 -4.51
C ILE A 376 -9.25 17.21 -3.29
N MET A 377 -9.90 17.26 -2.13
CA MET A 377 -9.28 17.72 -0.89
C MET A 377 -9.75 16.88 0.30
N ASN A 378 -8.82 16.19 0.97
CA ASN A 378 -9.12 15.41 2.17
C ASN A 378 -8.97 16.30 3.40
N ILE A 379 -10.08 16.83 3.92
CA ILE A 379 -10.10 17.58 5.17
C ILE A 379 -10.07 16.60 6.34
N SER A 380 -9.09 16.75 7.24
CA SER A 380 -8.95 15.96 8.47
C SER A 380 -8.85 16.87 9.69
N GLN A 381 -9.36 16.43 10.84
CA GLN A 381 -9.08 17.07 12.13
C GLN A 381 -7.79 16.51 12.73
N PHE A 382 -7.07 17.27 13.56
CA PHE A 382 -5.90 16.75 14.28
C PHE A 382 -6.30 15.86 15.48
N TYR A 383 -5.86 14.59 15.45
CA TYR A 383 -5.96 13.65 16.57
C TYR A 383 -4.55 13.30 17.11
N PRO A 384 -4.29 13.39 18.43
CA PRO A 384 -2.98 13.16 19.02
C PRO A 384 -2.65 11.67 19.15
N ARG A 385 -1.75 11.16 18.31
CA ARG A 385 -1.41 9.72 18.27
C ARG A 385 -0.35 9.32 19.30
N PRO A 386 -0.61 8.37 20.23
CA PRO A 386 0.35 8.00 21.27
C PRO A 386 1.75 7.68 20.75
N GLY A 387 2.78 8.26 21.36
CA GLY A 387 4.18 8.08 20.97
C GLY A 387 4.72 9.08 19.95
N THR A 388 3.87 9.81 19.21
CA THR A 388 4.35 10.87 18.30
C THR A 388 4.71 12.16 19.05
N PRO A 389 5.63 12.99 18.55
CA PRO A 389 5.95 14.29 19.16
C PRO A 389 4.72 15.20 19.34
N ALA A 390 3.86 15.32 18.31
CA ALA A 390 2.69 16.20 18.32
C ALA A 390 1.64 15.81 19.38
N ALA A 391 1.60 14.54 19.79
CA ALA A 391 0.71 14.11 20.88
C ALA A 391 1.09 14.66 22.27
N LYS A 392 2.28 15.28 22.41
CA LYS A 392 2.73 15.97 23.63
C LYS A 392 2.53 17.49 23.57
N MET A 393 2.14 18.04 22.42
CA MET A 393 1.98 19.48 22.23
C MET A 393 0.62 19.97 22.75
N ARG A 394 0.51 21.27 23.06
CA ARG A 394 -0.74 21.88 23.53
C ARG A 394 -1.78 21.90 22.40
N ARG A 395 -2.85 21.11 22.56
CA ARG A 395 -3.93 21.01 21.56
C ARG A 395 -4.71 22.33 21.43
N VAL A 396 -5.15 22.60 20.21
CA VAL A 396 -6.23 23.57 19.91
C VAL A 396 -7.55 23.04 20.51
N PRO A 397 -8.43 23.87 21.09
CA PRO A 397 -9.70 23.41 21.66
C PRO A 397 -10.62 22.78 20.62
N THR A 398 -11.23 21.62 20.93
CA THR A 398 -12.01 20.82 19.97
C THR A 398 -13.10 21.60 19.23
N GLN A 399 -13.75 22.57 19.87
CA GLN A 399 -14.78 23.41 19.23
C GLN A 399 -14.20 24.35 18.15
N VAL A 400 -12.96 24.83 18.32
CA VAL A 400 -12.24 25.60 17.30
C VAL A 400 -11.87 24.68 16.13
N VAL A 401 -11.37 23.48 16.42
CA VAL A 401 -11.05 22.47 15.39
C VAL A 401 -12.28 22.11 14.55
N LYS A 402 -13.43 21.86 15.19
CA LYS A 402 -14.71 21.59 14.52
C LYS A 402 -15.28 22.81 13.78
N ASN A 403 -14.98 24.04 14.20
CA ASN A 403 -15.36 25.25 13.46
C ASN A 403 -14.51 25.39 12.18
N ARG A 404 -13.19 25.21 12.30
CA ARG A 404 -12.23 25.30 11.20
C ARG A 404 -12.48 24.24 10.13
N SER A 405 -12.68 22.97 10.49
CA SER A 405 -13.04 21.94 9.50
C SER A 405 -14.33 22.30 8.75
N ARG A 406 -15.39 22.71 9.46
CA ARG A 406 -16.66 23.15 8.83
C ARG A 406 -16.50 24.36 7.91
N ARG A 407 -15.69 25.36 8.26
CA ARG A 407 -15.36 26.51 7.40
C ARG A 407 -14.65 26.07 6.12
N LEU A 408 -13.67 25.18 6.25
CA LEU A 408 -12.89 24.67 5.13
C LEU A 408 -13.73 23.79 4.18
N THR A 409 -14.59 22.93 4.73
CA THR A 409 -15.55 22.13 3.96
C THR A 409 -16.49 23.04 3.18
N LYS A 410 -17.05 24.08 3.82
CA LYS A 410 -17.93 25.03 3.14
C LYS A 410 -17.22 25.82 2.04
N LEU A 411 -15.93 26.17 2.19
CA LEU A 411 -15.15 26.78 1.10
C LEU A 411 -14.94 25.80 -0.06
N PHE A 412 -14.62 24.54 0.25
CA PHE A 412 -14.45 23.47 -0.74
C PHE A 412 -15.72 23.23 -1.57
N GLU A 413 -16.89 23.22 -0.93
CA GLU A 413 -18.19 22.99 -1.56
C GLU A 413 -18.66 24.12 -2.50
N VAL A 414 -18.14 25.34 -2.36
CA VAL A 414 -18.66 26.53 -3.08
C VAL A 414 -18.23 26.60 -4.55
N PHE A 415 -17.08 26.02 -4.94
CA PHE A 415 -16.61 26.09 -6.32
C PHE A 415 -17.07 24.88 -7.17
N ASP A 416 -17.25 25.10 -8.48
CA ASP A 416 -17.41 24.02 -9.46
C ASP A 416 -16.04 23.34 -9.69
N PRO A 417 -15.89 22.03 -9.45
CA PRO A 417 -14.65 21.31 -9.71
C PRO A 417 -14.49 20.89 -11.19
N TYR A 418 -15.52 21.04 -12.03
CA TYR A 418 -15.50 20.63 -13.45
C TYR A 418 -15.89 21.77 -14.43
N PRO A 419 -15.30 22.98 -14.29
CA PRO A 419 -15.73 24.17 -15.03
C PRO A 419 -15.60 23.97 -16.54
N GLY A 420 -16.73 24.09 -17.25
CA GLY A 420 -16.79 23.95 -18.71
C GLY A 420 -16.68 22.51 -19.24
N LEU A 421 -16.67 21.49 -18.37
CA LEU A 421 -16.60 20.09 -18.80
C LEU A 421 -17.93 19.60 -19.43
N VAL A 422 -19.07 20.14 -18.98
CA VAL A 422 -20.41 19.83 -19.49
C VAL A 422 -20.56 20.26 -20.95
N GLY A 423 -21.14 19.39 -21.78
CA GLY A 423 -21.30 19.58 -23.22
C GLY A 423 -20.10 19.13 -24.06
N THR A 424 -18.93 18.92 -23.46
CA THR A 424 -17.74 18.40 -24.14
C THR A 424 -17.83 16.90 -24.43
N VAL A 425 -16.99 16.41 -25.35
CA VAL A 425 -16.75 14.98 -25.56
C VAL A 425 -15.40 14.62 -24.96
N GLN A 426 -15.37 13.59 -24.13
CA GLN A 426 -14.19 13.14 -23.38
C GLN A 426 -13.89 11.67 -23.64
N LYS A 427 -12.60 11.31 -23.71
CA LYS A 427 -12.18 9.91 -23.65
C LYS A 427 -12.26 9.43 -22.19
N VAL A 428 -12.93 8.31 -21.98
CA VAL A 428 -13.18 7.68 -20.67
C VAL A 428 -12.64 6.25 -20.72
N TRP A 429 -11.90 5.85 -19.69
CA TRP A 429 -11.41 4.49 -19.47
C TRP A 429 -12.31 3.79 -18.47
N ILE A 430 -12.72 2.55 -18.77
CA ILE A 430 -13.76 1.84 -18.01
C ILE A 430 -13.17 0.52 -17.52
N ASN A 431 -13.03 0.39 -16.19
CA ASN A 431 -12.63 -0.85 -15.52
C ASN A 431 -13.91 -1.61 -15.06
N THR A 432 -13.88 -2.47 -14.02
CA THR A 432 -15.10 -3.11 -13.51
C THR A 432 -15.86 -2.32 -12.42
N GLU A 433 -15.59 -1.04 -12.21
CA GLU A 433 -16.26 -0.24 -11.17
C GLU A 433 -17.73 0.08 -11.52
N ILE A 434 -18.57 0.10 -10.49
CA ILE A 434 -19.98 0.50 -10.54
C ILE A 434 -20.25 1.48 -9.40
N SER A 435 -21.34 2.23 -9.51
CA SER A 435 -21.91 2.96 -8.38
C SER A 435 -22.42 2.01 -7.30
N ASP A 436 -22.50 2.49 -6.05
CA ASP A 436 -22.94 1.68 -4.90
C ASP A 436 -24.42 1.27 -4.99
N ASP A 437 -25.24 2.08 -5.68
CA ASP A 437 -26.63 1.76 -6.07
C ASP A 437 -26.74 0.77 -7.27
N GLN A 438 -25.60 0.38 -7.84
CA GLN A 438 -25.43 -0.53 -8.98
C GLN A 438 -26.08 -0.09 -10.30
N ASN A 439 -26.63 1.12 -10.38
CA ASN A 439 -27.34 1.65 -11.56
C ASN A 439 -26.42 2.26 -12.64
N TYR A 440 -25.14 2.47 -12.34
CA TYR A 440 -24.18 3.09 -13.24
C TYR A 440 -22.90 2.27 -13.38
N THR A 441 -22.39 2.20 -14.60
CA THR A 441 -21.02 1.75 -14.87
C THR A 441 -20.10 2.96 -14.70
N VAL A 442 -18.99 2.80 -13.99
CA VAL A 442 -18.06 3.90 -13.68
C VAL A 442 -16.86 3.86 -14.60
N GLY A 443 -16.47 5.02 -15.13
CA GLY A 443 -15.20 5.21 -15.81
C GLY A 443 -14.47 6.47 -15.34
N HIS A 444 -13.22 6.63 -15.74
CA HIS A 444 -12.39 7.79 -15.43
C HIS A 444 -11.90 8.48 -16.71
N THR A 445 -11.93 9.80 -16.71
CA THR A 445 -11.34 10.65 -17.77
C THR A 445 -9.81 10.70 -17.68
N LYS A 446 -9.15 11.34 -18.66
CA LYS A 446 -7.70 11.57 -18.67
C LYS A 446 -7.17 12.24 -17.40
N ASN A 447 -7.91 13.18 -16.80
CA ASN A 447 -7.58 13.82 -15.54
C ASN A 447 -8.23 13.15 -14.31
N TYR A 448 -8.65 11.90 -14.42
CA TYR A 448 -9.22 11.10 -13.32
C TYR A 448 -10.55 11.61 -12.73
N THR A 449 -11.27 12.50 -13.41
CA THR A 449 -12.67 12.80 -13.06
C THR A 449 -13.52 11.56 -13.25
N LYS A 450 -14.26 11.16 -12.20
CA LYS A 450 -15.21 10.05 -12.19
C LYS A 450 -16.42 10.36 -13.08
N VAL A 451 -16.73 9.45 -13.99
CA VAL A 451 -17.85 9.54 -14.94
C VAL A 451 -18.85 8.43 -14.64
N LEU A 452 -20.11 8.81 -14.42
CA LEU A 452 -21.23 7.88 -14.34
C LEU A 452 -21.83 7.70 -15.74
N LEU A 453 -21.87 6.44 -16.19
CA LEU A 453 -22.51 6.01 -17.43
C LEU A 453 -23.69 5.10 -17.07
N LYS A 454 -24.77 5.16 -17.85
CA LYS A 454 -25.88 4.20 -17.70
C LYS A 454 -25.34 2.77 -17.69
N ARG A 455 -25.86 1.90 -16.82
CA ARG A 455 -25.39 0.52 -16.67
C ARG A 455 -25.34 -0.23 -18.00
N ASP A 456 -24.13 -0.63 -18.38
CA ASP A 456 -23.79 -1.50 -19.50
C ASP A 456 -22.50 -2.24 -19.13
N ASP A 457 -22.54 -3.57 -19.12
CA ASP A 457 -21.41 -4.43 -18.79
C ASP A 457 -20.47 -4.68 -20.00
N THR A 458 -20.92 -4.42 -21.23
CA THR A 458 -20.09 -4.55 -22.44
C THR A 458 -18.98 -3.48 -22.51
N LEU A 459 -19.08 -2.44 -21.68
CA LEU A 459 -18.10 -1.37 -21.54
C LEU A 459 -16.85 -1.75 -20.74
N MET A 460 -16.86 -2.82 -19.93
CA MET A 460 -15.70 -3.12 -19.07
C MET A 460 -14.44 -3.46 -19.89
N GLY A 461 -13.32 -2.89 -19.48
CA GLY A 461 -12.02 -3.04 -20.13
C GLY A 461 -11.86 -2.17 -21.38
N CYS A 462 -12.91 -1.51 -21.85
CA CYS A 462 -12.92 -0.66 -23.04
C CYS A 462 -12.55 0.80 -22.71
N THR A 463 -12.24 1.56 -23.75
CA THR A 463 -12.29 3.02 -23.72
C THR A 463 -13.51 3.53 -24.48
N ALA A 464 -14.10 4.63 -24.04
CA ALA A 464 -15.29 5.22 -24.65
C ALA A 464 -15.10 6.70 -24.97
N GLN A 465 -15.72 7.17 -26.05
CA GLN A 465 -15.95 8.60 -26.27
C GLN A 465 -17.31 8.94 -25.67
N VAL A 466 -17.32 9.82 -24.67
CA VAL A 466 -18.50 10.14 -23.86
C VAL A 466 -18.81 11.62 -23.98
N LYS A 467 -20.07 11.95 -24.31
CA LYS A 467 -20.56 13.33 -24.19
C LYS A 467 -20.99 13.59 -22.75
N ILE A 468 -20.38 14.59 -22.11
CA ILE A 468 -20.73 14.96 -20.74
C ILE A 468 -22.03 15.76 -20.75
N LEU A 469 -23.03 15.31 -19.99
CA LEU A 469 -24.38 15.89 -19.97
C LEU A 469 -24.63 16.76 -18.74
N SER A 470 -24.04 16.41 -17.59
CA SER A 470 -24.15 17.19 -16.35
C SER A 470 -22.94 16.96 -15.43
N SER A 471 -22.69 17.92 -14.54
CA SER A 471 -21.72 17.79 -13.44
C SER A 471 -22.43 17.77 -12.09
N ALA A 472 -21.86 17.01 -11.16
CA ALA A 472 -22.12 17.04 -9.73
C ALA A 472 -20.80 17.28 -8.99
N ARG A 473 -20.82 17.43 -7.66
CA ARG A 473 -19.60 17.77 -6.89
C ARG A 473 -18.50 16.70 -6.99
N PHE A 474 -18.85 15.42 -7.07
CA PHE A 474 -17.90 14.30 -7.00
C PHE A 474 -17.82 13.43 -8.25
N HIS A 475 -18.63 13.72 -9.26
CA HIS A 475 -18.65 12.99 -10.54
C HIS A 475 -19.29 13.86 -11.62
N VAL A 476 -19.15 13.45 -12.88
CA VAL A 476 -19.97 13.94 -14.00
C VAL A 476 -20.76 12.78 -14.59
N SER A 477 -21.86 13.06 -15.28
CA SER A 477 -22.70 12.05 -15.93
C SER A 477 -22.72 12.27 -17.44
N GLY A 478 -22.72 11.18 -18.21
CA GLY A 478 -22.54 11.26 -19.67
C GLY A 478 -23.16 10.13 -20.48
N GLU A 479 -23.21 10.34 -21.79
CA GLU A 479 -23.72 9.41 -22.80
C GLU A 479 -22.58 8.88 -23.68
N VAL A 480 -22.52 7.56 -23.87
CA VAL A 480 -21.51 6.90 -24.71
C VAL A 480 -21.85 7.12 -26.18
N LEU A 481 -20.96 7.78 -26.92
CA LEU A 481 -21.08 7.98 -28.37
C LEU A 481 -20.46 6.82 -29.16
N SER A 482 -19.37 6.25 -28.65
CA SER A 482 -18.69 5.06 -29.21
C SER A 482 -17.78 4.43 -28.16
N ARG A 483 -17.45 3.15 -28.33
CA ARG A 483 -16.44 2.42 -27.53
C ARG A 483 -15.41 1.72 -28.40
N SER A 484 -14.21 1.52 -27.86
CA SER A 484 -13.24 0.56 -28.39
C SER A 484 -13.62 -0.87 -28.01
N GLU A 485 -12.84 -1.84 -28.49
CA GLU A 485 -12.73 -3.14 -27.82
C GLU A 485 -11.83 -3.04 -26.56
N PRO A 486 -11.80 -4.08 -25.70
CA PRO A 486 -10.95 -4.11 -24.52
C PRO A 486 -9.45 -4.02 -24.85
N ALA A 487 -8.67 -3.45 -23.92
CA ALA A 487 -7.24 -3.21 -24.13
C ALA A 487 -6.39 -4.48 -24.33
N THR A 488 -6.83 -5.63 -23.79
CA THR A 488 -6.20 -6.95 -24.01
C THR A 488 -7.24 -8.05 -24.14
N ALA A 489 -6.85 -9.20 -24.73
CA ALA A 489 -7.72 -10.37 -24.81
C ALA A 489 -8.10 -10.93 -23.42
N ALA A 490 -7.23 -10.79 -22.42
CA ALA A 490 -7.54 -11.14 -21.04
C ALA A 490 -8.54 -10.18 -20.39
N ALA A 491 -8.48 -8.87 -20.69
CA ALA A 491 -9.51 -7.92 -20.26
C ALA A 491 -10.88 -8.23 -20.90
N ALA A 492 -10.91 -8.66 -22.16
CA ALA A 492 -12.13 -9.17 -22.80
C ALA A 492 -12.65 -10.45 -22.09
N ALA A 493 -11.78 -11.41 -21.79
CA ALA A 493 -12.15 -12.61 -21.04
C ALA A 493 -12.73 -12.29 -19.65
N ILE A 494 -12.16 -11.33 -18.91
CA ILE A 494 -12.70 -10.88 -17.61
C ILE A 494 -14.10 -10.27 -17.77
N ARG A 495 -14.32 -9.42 -18.79
CA ARG A 495 -15.63 -8.84 -19.10
C ARG A 495 -16.65 -9.95 -19.40
N ASP A 496 -16.28 -10.88 -20.27
CA ASP A 496 -17.18 -11.93 -20.76
C ASP A 496 -17.49 -12.96 -19.65
N ASP A 497 -16.53 -13.26 -18.76
CA ASP A 497 -16.74 -14.02 -17.51
C ASP A 497 -17.77 -13.30 -16.60
N ILE A 498 -17.62 -11.99 -16.39
CA ILE A 498 -18.52 -11.21 -15.52
C ILE A 498 -19.95 -11.13 -16.10
N ILE A 499 -20.08 -11.01 -17.42
CA ILE A 499 -21.39 -11.05 -18.10
C ILE A 499 -22.03 -12.44 -17.98
N THR A 500 -21.26 -13.51 -18.15
CA THR A 500 -21.78 -14.90 -18.21
C THR A 500 -22.07 -15.49 -16.84
N LEU A 501 -21.23 -15.21 -15.85
CA LEU A 501 -21.23 -15.83 -14.52
C LEU A 501 -21.67 -14.88 -13.41
N GLY A 502 -22.00 -13.63 -13.77
CA GLY A 502 -22.19 -12.53 -12.82
C GLY A 502 -20.88 -12.05 -12.20
N ARG A 503 -20.97 -10.95 -11.43
CA ARG A 503 -19.84 -10.43 -10.66
C ARG A 503 -19.45 -11.41 -9.55
N ARG A 504 -18.44 -12.25 -9.83
CA ARG A 504 -17.80 -13.09 -8.82
C ARG A 504 -17.20 -12.23 -7.72
N THR A 505 -17.67 -12.43 -6.50
CA THR A 505 -17.12 -11.81 -5.29
C THR A 505 -15.68 -12.27 -5.06
N PRO A 506 -14.85 -11.55 -4.27
CA PRO A 506 -13.50 -12.03 -3.91
C PRO A 506 -13.51 -13.43 -3.25
N ALA A 507 -14.61 -13.78 -2.58
CA ALA A 507 -14.88 -15.12 -2.06
C ALA A 507 -15.07 -16.17 -3.18
N ALA A 508 -15.85 -15.85 -4.22
CA ALA A 508 -16.01 -16.72 -5.38
C ALA A 508 -14.71 -16.84 -6.21
N MET A 509 -13.92 -15.76 -6.31
CA MET A 509 -12.61 -15.78 -6.97
C MET A 509 -11.59 -16.65 -6.21
N ALA A 510 -11.52 -16.56 -4.88
CA ALA A 510 -10.71 -17.45 -4.05
C ALA A 510 -11.08 -18.94 -4.25
N SER A 511 -12.39 -19.23 -4.27
CA SER A 511 -12.92 -20.58 -4.52
C SER A 511 -12.58 -21.12 -5.91
N ALA A 512 -12.42 -20.25 -6.92
CA ALA A 512 -11.99 -20.64 -8.26
C ALA A 512 -10.47 -20.88 -8.35
N LEU A 513 -9.65 -20.07 -7.66
CA LEU A 513 -8.20 -20.27 -7.57
C LEU A 513 -7.84 -21.58 -6.86
N ALA A 514 -8.46 -21.83 -5.71
CA ALA A 514 -8.25 -23.05 -4.93
C ALA A 514 -8.61 -24.35 -5.70
N LYS A 515 -9.51 -24.28 -6.69
CA LYS A 515 -9.81 -25.41 -7.59
C LYS A 515 -8.76 -25.60 -8.69
N ARG A 516 -8.22 -24.52 -9.23
CA ARG A 516 -7.15 -24.61 -10.25
C ARG A 516 -5.84 -25.16 -9.70
N SER A 517 -5.63 -25.13 -8.37
CA SER A 517 -4.54 -25.85 -7.71
C SER A 517 -4.80 -27.37 -7.60
N ASP A 518 -6.04 -27.81 -7.39
CA ASP A 518 -6.39 -29.25 -7.41
C ASP A 518 -6.27 -29.82 -8.84
N GLU A 519 -6.73 -29.08 -9.85
CA GLU A 519 -6.63 -29.45 -11.28
C GLU A 519 -5.19 -29.38 -11.83
N GLY A 520 -4.22 -28.93 -11.03
CA GLY A 520 -2.81 -28.80 -11.41
C GLY A 520 -1.97 -30.07 -11.28
N THR A 521 -2.51 -31.16 -10.71
CA THR A 521 -1.75 -32.40 -10.44
C THR A 521 -2.50 -33.68 -10.81
N ASP A 522 -3.15 -33.73 -11.98
CA ASP A 522 -3.38 -35.03 -12.64
C ASP A 522 -3.44 -34.91 -14.18
N SER A 523 -2.61 -35.70 -14.88
CA SER A 523 -2.65 -35.95 -16.34
C SER A 523 -1.40 -36.72 -16.80
N CYS A 524 -1.21 -37.94 -16.28
CA CYS A 524 -0.25 -38.92 -16.80
C CYS A 524 -0.91 -40.31 -16.95
N GLU A 525 -2.00 -40.36 -17.72
CA GLU A 525 -2.53 -41.64 -18.20
C GLU A 525 -1.53 -42.27 -19.17
N GLY A 526 -1.01 -43.45 -18.82
CA GLY A 526 -0.04 -44.19 -19.60
C GLY A 526 0.04 -45.65 -19.12
N ASP A 527 -0.70 -46.53 -19.78
CA ASP A 527 -0.81 -47.94 -19.41
C ASP A 527 0.55 -48.66 -19.36
N GLY A 528 0.88 -49.24 -18.20
CA GLY A 528 2.22 -49.78 -17.91
C GLY A 528 2.23 -50.91 -16.89
N ASN A 529 1.51 -52.00 -17.17
CA ASN A 529 1.46 -53.18 -16.30
C ASN A 529 2.85 -53.85 -16.14
N CYS A 530 3.47 -53.70 -14.97
CA CYS A 530 4.60 -54.53 -14.53
C CYS A 530 4.56 -54.80 -13.02
N SER A 531 4.50 -56.07 -12.65
CA SER A 531 4.60 -56.53 -11.26
C SER A 531 6.06 -56.90 -10.94
N GLY A 532 6.61 -56.29 -9.89
CA GLY A 532 7.97 -56.56 -9.41
C GLY A 532 8.20 -55.85 -8.08
N GLY A 533 8.73 -56.55 -7.08
CA GLY A 533 8.95 -56.03 -5.73
C GLY A 533 10.40 -56.12 -5.28
N CYS A 534 10.63 -55.67 -4.05
CA CYS A 534 11.90 -55.67 -3.30
C CYS A 534 12.99 -54.69 -3.77
N GLY A 535 13.71 -54.10 -2.80
CA GLY A 535 15.05 -53.56 -3.00
C GLY A 535 15.25 -52.06 -2.72
N THR A 536 15.28 -51.66 -1.45
CA THR A 536 16.27 -50.64 -1.05
C THR A 536 17.64 -51.30 -0.99
N PRO A 537 18.70 -50.60 -1.42
CA PRO A 537 19.76 -50.31 -0.46
C PRO A 537 20.32 -48.87 -0.59
N THR A 538 21.33 -48.56 0.22
CA THR A 538 21.87 -47.21 0.43
C THR A 538 23.22 -46.99 -0.25
N SER A 539 23.60 -45.71 -0.36
CA SER A 539 24.95 -45.17 -0.14
C SER A 539 26.15 -45.54 -1.03
N ASP A 540 26.91 -44.49 -1.35
CA ASP A 540 28.39 -44.43 -1.44
C ASP A 540 29.15 -44.90 -2.70
N ASN A 541 29.51 -43.87 -3.49
CA ASN A 541 30.90 -43.40 -3.68
C ASN A 541 31.75 -43.95 -4.85
N SER A 542 32.66 -43.08 -5.32
CA SER A 542 33.88 -43.31 -6.12
C SER A 542 33.75 -44.14 -7.42
N GLY A 543 33.82 -43.45 -8.58
CA GLY A 543 33.93 -44.09 -9.89
C GLY A 543 35.38 -44.37 -10.35
N CYS A 544 35.52 -44.80 -11.61
CA CYS A 544 36.77 -44.86 -12.37
C CYS A 544 36.50 -44.79 -13.89
N CYS A 545 37.56 -44.56 -14.67
CA CYS A 545 37.60 -44.69 -16.13
C CYS A 545 37.57 -46.18 -16.54
N GLY A 546 37.36 -46.57 -17.81
CA GLY A 546 37.17 -45.81 -19.06
C GLY A 546 37.13 -46.76 -20.27
N GLU A 547 37.46 -46.26 -21.47
CA GLU A 547 37.69 -47.02 -22.73
C GLU A 547 36.41 -47.68 -23.35
N GLU A 548 36.26 -47.85 -24.68
CA GLU A 548 37.18 -47.67 -25.82
C GLU A 548 36.46 -47.19 -27.13
N CYS A 549 37.19 -47.13 -28.27
CA CYS A 549 36.85 -46.55 -29.60
C CYS A 549 35.63 -47.17 -30.34
N GLY A 550 35.12 -46.66 -31.49
CA GLY A 550 35.46 -45.56 -32.44
C GLY A 550 34.34 -45.46 -33.53
N SER A 551 34.28 -44.53 -34.50
CA SER A 551 35.31 -43.98 -35.40
C SER A 551 34.82 -42.73 -36.19
N CYS A 552 35.71 -42.11 -36.99
CA CYS A 552 35.58 -40.83 -37.74
C CYS A 552 34.76 -40.88 -39.06
N GLY A 553 34.47 -39.77 -39.78
CA GLY A 553 34.92 -38.36 -39.68
C GLY A 553 33.81 -37.35 -40.06
N SER A 554 34.07 -36.10 -40.48
CA SER A 554 35.29 -35.51 -41.10
C SER A 554 35.36 -33.97 -40.93
N ASP A 555 36.60 -33.43 -40.88
CA ASP A 555 37.11 -32.11 -41.38
C ASP A 555 36.45 -30.78 -40.90
N ASP A 556 37.15 -29.69 -40.52
CA ASP A 556 38.59 -29.46 -40.24
C ASP A 556 38.82 -28.14 -39.41
N ASP A 557 40.09 -27.82 -39.06
CA ASP A 557 40.63 -26.59 -38.39
C ASP A 557 40.08 -26.22 -36.98
N CYS A 558 40.79 -26.34 -35.84
CA CYS A 558 42.06 -25.74 -35.37
C CYS A 558 42.03 -24.20 -35.16
N CYS A 559 42.52 -23.58 -34.06
CA CYS A 559 43.13 -24.01 -32.78
C CYS A 559 42.81 -22.91 -31.71
N GLY A 560 42.62 -23.11 -30.40
CA GLY A 560 43.55 -23.60 -29.37
C GLY A 560 44.51 -22.48 -28.86
N SER A 561 44.71 -22.16 -27.56
CA SER A 561 44.17 -22.68 -26.28
C SER A 561 44.44 -21.68 -25.12
N CYS A 562 43.78 -21.82 -23.96
CA CYS A 562 43.95 -20.97 -22.77
C CYS A 562 45.19 -21.31 -21.90
N LYS A 563 45.76 -20.31 -21.18
CA LYS A 563 46.50 -20.49 -19.89
C LYS A 563 46.70 -19.18 -19.09
N GLN A 564 47.26 -19.29 -17.89
CA GLN A 564 47.13 -18.36 -16.75
C GLN A 564 48.15 -17.19 -16.68
N PRO A 565 47.85 -16.10 -15.91
CA PRO A 565 48.78 -15.00 -15.55
C PRO A 565 49.66 -15.37 -14.32
N PRO A 566 50.55 -14.51 -13.75
CA PRO A 566 50.91 -13.10 -14.07
C PRO A 566 52.44 -12.90 -14.36
N PRO A 567 53.02 -11.67 -14.36
CA PRO A 567 53.51 -11.08 -13.10
C PRO A 567 53.46 -9.52 -13.01
N VAL A 568 53.92 -9.00 -11.86
CA VAL A 568 53.95 -7.57 -11.45
C VAL A 568 55.07 -6.77 -12.13
N VAL A 569 54.83 -5.48 -12.44
CA VAL A 569 55.87 -4.47 -12.75
C VAL A 569 55.85 -3.35 -11.71
N LYS A 570 57.01 -2.73 -11.43
CA LYS A 570 57.23 -1.77 -10.33
C LYS A 570 57.65 -0.36 -10.80
N THR A 571 57.13 0.65 -10.08
CA THR A 571 57.79 1.91 -9.62
C THR A 571 58.52 2.85 -10.60
N THR A 572 58.05 4.11 -10.61
CA THR A 572 58.84 5.35 -10.39
C THR A 572 57.98 6.30 -9.52
N SER A 573 58.34 6.84 -8.35
CA SER A 573 59.52 7.65 -7.93
C SER A 573 59.56 9.02 -8.63
N ASN A 574 59.68 10.19 -7.99
CA ASN A 574 59.64 10.68 -6.59
C ASN A 574 58.92 12.07 -6.59
N ALA A 575 58.66 12.83 -5.52
CA ALA A 575 59.09 12.84 -4.10
C ALA A 575 57.85 13.20 -3.21
N VAL A 576 57.82 13.92 -2.07
CA VAL A 576 58.76 14.73 -1.23
C VAL A 576 58.50 14.40 0.27
N SER A 577 59.36 14.87 1.17
CA SER A 577 59.24 14.80 2.64
C SER A 577 58.30 15.90 3.23
N SER A 578 57.97 15.97 4.54
CA SER A 578 58.52 15.32 5.74
C SER A 578 57.49 15.25 6.89
N TRP A 579 57.33 14.11 7.56
CA TRP A 579 56.59 13.97 8.84
C TRP A 579 57.41 13.17 9.88
N PRO A 580 57.18 13.32 11.20
CA PRO A 580 57.99 12.68 12.25
C PRO A 580 57.88 11.14 12.29
N LYS A 581 58.97 10.46 12.70
CA LYS A 581 59.09 8.99 12.69
C LYS A 581 58.16 8.23 13.66
N THR A 582 57.45 8.92 14.56
CA THR A 582 56.57 8.32 15.59
C THR A 582 55.26 7.71 15.05
N PHE A 583 54.87 8.00 13.81
CA PHE A 583 53.56 7.56 13.26
C PHE A 583 53.60 6.32 12.34
N ASN A 584 54.78 5.74 12.05
CA ASN A 584 54.89 4.68 11.04
C ASN A 584 54.12 3.38 11.37
N HIS A 585 53.82 3.09 12.63
CA HIS A 585 53.04 1.90 13.02
C HIS A 585 51.52 2.05 12.81
N LEU A 586 51.00 3.27 12.63
CA LEU A 586 49.56 3.52 12.43
C LEU A 586 49.12 3.43 10.96
N ARG A 587 50.02 3.03 10.05
CA ARG A 587 49.78 3.07 8.59
C ARG A 587 49.29 1.75 7.99
N GLN A 588 49.06 0.73 8.82
CA GLN A 588 48.67 -0.63 8.41
C GLN A 588 47.29 -1.06 8.92
N ASP A 589 46.61 -0.23 9.73
CA ASP A 589 45.26 -0.50 10.24
C ASP A 589 44.26 0.53 9.67
N PRO A 590 43.35 0.13 8.77
CA PRO A 590 42.34 1.03 8.21
C PRO A 590 41.28 1.45 9.25
N ILE A 591 41.04 0.65 10.30
CA ILE A 591 40.07 0.95 11.35
C ILE A 591 40.61 2.09 12.23
N ALA A 592 41.89 2.03 12.61
CA ALA A 592 42.56 3.11 13.33
C ALA A 592 42.56 4.44 12.55
N LEU A 593 42.72 4.38 11.22
CA LEU A 593 42.70 5.56 10.35
C LEU A 593 41.31 6.22 10.31
N VAL A 594 40.25 5.43 10.16
CA VAL A 594 38.85 5.91 10.20
C VAL A 594 38.50 6.48 11.58
N ALA A 595 38.94 5.82 12.67
CA ALA A 595 38.74 6.32 14.03
C ALA A 595 39.39 7.70 14.24
N MET A 596 40.64 7.90 13.80
CA MET A 596 41.29 9.21 13.88
C MET A 596 40.58 10.27 13.02
N ALA A 597 40.17 9.94 11.79
CA ALA A 597 39.41 10.87 10.94
C ALA A 597 38.10 11.32 11.61
N THR A 598 37.39 10.39 12.27
CA THR A 598 36.13 10.65 12.99
C THR A 598 36.36 11.55 14.22
N VAL A 599 37.43 11.32 14.98
CA VAL A 599 37.81 12.16 16.13
C VAL A 599 38.19 13.58 15.66
N VAL A 600 39.02 13.71 14.62
CA VAL A 600 39.41 15.02 14.08
C VAL A 600 38.18 15.79 13.58
N ALA A 601 37.29 15.16 12.81
CA ALA A 601 36.04 15.78 12.35
C ALA A 601 35.14 16.21 13.53
N SER A 602 35.03 15.38 14.57
CA SER A 602 34.26 15.69 15.78
C SER A 602 34.84 16.89 16.54
N THR A 603 36.16 16.95 16.72
CA THR A 603 36.81 18.10 17.40
C THR A 603 36.71 19.39 16.59
N ALA A 604 36.81 19.33 15.25
CA ALA A 604 36.58 20.47 14.38
C ALA A 604 35.13 20.98 14.45
N PHE A 605 34.15 20.07 14.47
CA PHE A 605 32.73 20.42 14.60
C PHE A 605 32.43 21.08 15.95
N VAL A 606 32.97 20.55 17.05
CA VAL A 606 32.84 21.14 18.39
C VAL A 606 33.51 22.51 18.48
N ALA A 607 34.73 22.67 17.95
CA ALA A 607 35.43 23.95 17.93
C ALA A 607 34.66 25.03 17.13
N THR A 608 34.17 24.69 15.94
CA THR A 608 33.33 25.60 15.12
C THR A 608 32.05 26.00 15.86
N ARG A 609 31.40 25.06 16.57
CA ARG A 609 30.18 25.33 17.34
C ARG A 609 30.44 26.21 18.58
N LEU A 610 31.59 26.06 19.24
CA LEU A 610 32.01 26.90 20.37
C LEU A 610 32.39 28.33 19.92
N LEU A 611 32.96 28.49 18.72
CA LEU A 611 33.23 29.81 18.14
C LEU A 611 31.95 30.51 17.67
N SER A 612 31.01 29.77 17.07
CA SER A 612 29.70 30.29 16.64
C SER A 612 28.89 30.88 17.80
N ASN A 613 28.97 30.32 19.00
CA ASN A 613 28.23 30.77 20.18
C ASN A 613 28.84 31.99 20.90
N ARG A 614 29.84 32.68 20.33
CA ARG A 614 30.42 33.92 20.90
C ARG A 614 29.97 35.23 20.22
N HIS A 615 29.08 35.16 19.24
CA HIS A 615 28.53 36.33 18.53
C HIS A 615 26.99 36.32 18.44
N ARG A 616 26.33 35.94 19.53
CA ARG A 616 24.91 36.18 19.83
C ARG A 616 24.76 36.49 21.31
#